data_AF-A0A8T3P9T3-F1
#
_entry.id   AF-A0A8T3P9T3-F1
#
_cell.length_a   1.000
_cell.length_b   1.000
_cell.length_c   1.000
_cell.angle_alpha   90.00
_cell.angle_beta   90.00
_cell.angle_gamma   90.00
#
_symmetry.space_group_name_H-M   'P 1'
#
loop_
_entity.id
_entity.type
_entity.pdbx_description
1 polymer ?
#
loop_
_entity_poly.entity_id
_entity_poly.type
_entity_poly.pdbx_seq_one_letter_code
_entity_poly.pdbx_strand_id
1 'polypeptide(L)'
;MPTESFADWLRLALRARGISQRHLAALSGVNHSTISRLLAGDRTPSLATAGKLLRVLRAIPAGGSMSGMAGGVRSESVTSMRIRLALEADESLDEADVEAVLRFHRRVRRMGAPRRRMALEGQTGERPRRRTS
;
A
#
# COMPACT_ATOMS: atom_id res chain seq x y z
N MET A 1 8.68 22.57 -25.89
CA MET A 1 8.25 21.73 -24.75
C MET A 1 9.38 20.75 -24.47
N PRO A 2 10.05 20.78 -23.30
CA PRO A 2 11.03 19.73 -23.02
C PRO A 2 10.27 18.42 -22.88
N THR A 3 10.57 17.43 -23.71
CA THR A 3 10.06 16.07 -23.57
C THR A 3 10.68 15.48 -22.32
N GLU A 4 9.92 15.36 -21.23
CA GLU A 4 10.43 14.75 -19.98
C GLU A 4 10.95 13.34 -20.27
N SER A 5 12.23 13.10 -19.95
CA SER A 5 12.83 11.79 -20.15
C SER A 5 12.24 10.77 -19.16
N PHE A 6 12.26 9.48 -19.51
CA PHE A 6 11.84 8.43 -18.58
C PHE A 6 12.62 8.47 -17.26
N ALA A 7 13.89 8.85 -17.30
CA ALA A 7 14.72 9.00 -16.12
C ALA A 7 14.18 10.11 -15.19
N ASP A 8 13.80 11.25 -15.75
CA ASP A 8 13.26 12.38 -14.99
C ASP A 8 11.90 12.05 -14.39
N TRP A 9 11.02 11.44 -15.19
CA TRP A 9 9.75 10.91 -14.72
C TRP A 9 9.94 9.93 -13.56
N LEU A 10 10.88 8.99 -13.68
CA LEU A 10 11.11 7.98 -12.64
C LEU A 10 11.66 8.61 -11.35
N ARG A 11 12.56 9.59 -11.46
CA ARG A 11 13.06 10.35 -10.29
C ARG A 11 11.93 11.09 -9.58
N LEU A 12 11.05 11.75 -10.34
CA LEU A 12 9.90 12.45 -9.79
C LEU A 12 8.93 11.47 -9.10
N ALA A 13 8.68 10.32 -9.72
CA ALA A 13 7.80 9.30 -9.18
C ALA A 13 8.33 8.70 -7.85
N LEU A 14 9.64 8.46 -7.76
CA LEU A 14 10.31 8.01 -6.53
C LEU A 14 10.21 9.07 -5.43
N ARG A 15 10.54 10.33 -5.75
CA ARG A 15 10.47 11.46 -4.81
C ARG A 15 9.07 11.66 -4.26
N ALA A 16 8.06 11.66 -5.13
CA ALA A 16 6.66 11.86 -4.74
C ALA A 16 6.14 10.78 -3.77
N ARG A 17 6.76 9.59 -3.77
CA ARG A 17 6.39 8.43 -2.94
C ARG A 17 7.31 8.20 -1.76
N GLY A 18 8.44 8.91 -1.67
CA GLY A 18 9.45 8.70 -0.63
C GLY A 18 10.09 7.31 -0.64
N ILE A 19 10.17 6.64 -1.80
CA ILE A 19 10.75 5.29 -1.92
C ILE A 19 12.12 5.33 -2.59
N SER A 20 13.03 4.45 -2.16
CA SER A 20 14.37 4.32 -2.73
C SER A 20 14.40 3.42 -3.96
N GLN A 21 15.49 3.51 -4.74
CA GLN A 21 15.72 2.63 -5.90
C GLN A 21 15.76 1.15 -5.50
N ARG A 22 16.41 0.83 -4.37
CA ARG A 22 16.45 -0.53 -3.79
C ARG A 22 15.06 -1.03 -3.43
N HIS A 23 14.22 -0.18 -2.87
CA HIS A 23 12.84 -0.55 -2.54
C HIS A 23 12.02 -0.80 -3.80
N LEU A 24 12.12 0.06 -4.82
CA LEU A 24 11.48 -0.15 -6.12
C LEU A 24 11.97 -1.44 -6.79
N ALA A 25 13.27 -1.76 -6.71
CA ALA A 25 13.84 -2.99 -7.24
C ALA A 25 13.22 -4.24 -6.58
N ALA A 26 13.19 -4.26 -5.25
CA ALA A 26 12.63 -5.38 -4.48
C ALA A 26 11.16 -5.65 -4.83
N LEU A 27 10.35 -4.60 -4.97
CA LEU A 27 8.91 -4.72 -5.26
C LEU A 27 8.60 -5.05 -6.72
N SER A 28 9.42 -4.57 -7.66
CA SER A 28 9.16 -4.76 -9.10
C SER A 28 9.77 -6.03 -9.66
N GLY A 29 10.68 -6.68 -8.91
CA GLY A 29 11.49 -7.79 -9.41
C GLY A 29 12.47 -7.37 -10.50
N VAL A 30 12.71 -6.06 -10.70
CA VAL A 30 13.72 -5.52 -11.60
C VAL A 30 15.02 -5.33 -10.82
N ASN A 31 16.16 -5.73 -11.39
CA ASN A 31 17.45 -5.58 -10.72
C ASN A 31 17.74 -4.11 -10.39
N HIS A 32 18.29 -3.85 -9.21
CA HIS A 32 18.72 -2.54 -8.78
C HIS A 32 19.71 -1.87 -9.75
N SER A 33 20.65 -2.63 -10.33
CA SER A 33 21.60 -2.11 -11.32
C SER A 33 20.89 -1.63 -12.60
N THR A 34 19.82 -2.31 -13.01
CA THR A 34 18.98 -1.89 -14.13
C THR A 34 18.28 -0.57 -13.81
N ILE A 35 17.65 -0.44 -12.64
CA ILE A 35 16.98 0.79 -12.22
C ILE A 35 17.97 1.96 -12.11
N SER A 36 19.17 1.71 -11.59
CA SER A 36 20.24 2.72 -11.49
C SER A 36 20.66 3.24 -12.88
N ARG A 37 20.84 2.36 -13.87
CA ARG A 37 21.17 2.76 -15.26
C ARG A 37 20.01 3.49 -15.97
N LEU A 38 18.77 3.08 -15.70
CA LEU A 38 17.59 3.80 -16.19
C LEU A 38 17.52 5.22 -15.62
N LEU A 39 17.85 5.37 -14.34
CA LEU A 39 17.89 6.67 -13.67
C LEU A 39 19.11 7.51 -14.06
N ALA A 40 20.21 6.92 -14.54
CA ALA A 40 21.34 7.66 -15.10
C ALA A 40 21.06 8.19 -16.51
N GLY A 41 20.11 7.59 -17.23
CA GLY A 41 19.84 7.89 -18.65
C GLY A 41 20.66 7.01 -19.61
N ASP A 42 21.54 6.16 -19.09
CA ASP A 42 22.38 5.25 -19.88
C ASP A 42 21.61 4.18 -20.66
N ARG A 43 20.34 3.96 -20.29
CA ARG A 43 19.47 2.96 -20.90
C ARG A 43 18.03 3.45 -21.01
N THR A 44 17.39 3.06 -22.10
CA THR A 44 15.94 3.14 -22.27
C THR A 44 15.29 1.85 -21.74
N PRO A 45 14.18 1.94 -21.00
CA PRO A 45 13.49 0.74 -20.53
C PRO A 45 12.76 0.06 -21.68
N SER A 46 12.67 -1.27 -21.62
CA SER A 46 11.66 -1.98 -22.42
C SER A 46 10.26 -1.67 -21.90
N LEU A 47 9.23 -1.84 -22.75
CA LEU A 47 7.83 -1.72 -22.34
C LEU A 47 7.49 -2.64 -21.15
N ALA A 48 8.00 -3.87 -21.17
CA ALA A 48 7.83 -4.84 -20.09
C ALA A 48 8.45 -4.35 -18.76
N THR A 49 9.66 -3.78 -18.82
CA THR A 49 10.31 -3.19 -17.64
C THR A 49 9.54 -1.98 -17.12
N ALA A 50 9.10 -1.08 -18.02
CA ALA A 50 8.30 0.08 -17.65
C ALA A 50 6.98 -0.34 -16.98
N GLY A 51 6.31 -1.37 -17.49
CA GLY A 51 5.08 -1.92 -16.90
C GLY A 51 5.26 -2.46 -15.48
N LYS A 52 6.38 -3.17 -15.22
CA LYS A 52 6.70 -3.67 -13.87
C LYS A 52 6.91 -2.53 -12.87
N LEU A 53 7.66 -1.49 -13.26
CA LEU A 53 7.90 -0.33 -12.40
C LEU A 53 6.59 0.46 -12.17
N LEU A 54 5.79 0.65 -13.22
CA LEU A 54 4.53 1.39 -13.14
C LEU A 54 3.53 0.72 -12.19
N ARG A 55 3.42 -0.61 -12.20
CA ARG A 55 2.53 -1.35 -11.30
C ARG A 55 2.86 -1.07 -9.83
N VAL A 56 4.14 -1.13 -9.48
CA VAL A 56 4.62 -0.82 -8.12
C VAL A 56 4.36 0.63 -7.76
N LEU A 57 4.68 1.56 -8.66
CA LEU A 57 4.47 2.99 -8.43
C LEU A 57 2.98 3.34 -8.29
N ARG A 58 2.07 2.62 -8.95
CA ARG A 58 0.61 2.82 -8.76
C ARG A 58 0.11 2.28 -7.43
N ALA A 59 0.71 1.21 -6.92
CA ALA A 59 0.35 0.64 -5.62
C ALA A 59 0.79 1.50 -4.43
N ILE A 60 1.73 2.44 -4.63
CA ILE A 60 2.25 3.34 -3.61
C ILE A 60 1.78 4.77 -3.93
N PRO A 61 0.75 5.29 -3.24
CA PRO A 61 0.25 6.64 -3.48
C PRO A 61 1.32 7.70 -3.20
N ALA A 62 1.36 8.74 -4.03
CA ALA A 62 2.17 9.92 -3.77
C ALA A 62 1.60 10.71 -2.57
N GLY A 63 2.47 11.31 -1.74
CA GLY A 63 2.05 12.19 -0.63
C GLY A 63 1.98 11.54 0.76
N GLY A 64 2.47 10.32 0.93
CA GLY A 64 2.57 9.68 2.25
C GLY A 64 3.79 10.14 3.07
N SER A 65 3.76 11.34 3.65
CA SER A 65 4.63 11.65 4.79
C SER A 65 4.26 10.72 5.94
N MET A 66 5.23 9.97 6.46
CA MET A 66 5.09 8.97 7.52
C MET A 66 4.91 9.60 8.92
N SER A 67 4.12 10.66 9.06
CA SER A 67 3.84 11.27 10.36
C SER A 67 2.42 11.85 10.38
N GLY A 68 1.54 11.28 11.21
CA GLY A 68 0.36 11.99 11.71
C GLY A 68 -1.03 11.33 11.57
N MET A 69 -1.33 10.55 10.51
CA MET A 69 -2.73 10.16 10.21
C MET A 69 -2.91 8.68 9.81
N ALA A 70 -2.02 7.78 10.25
CA ALA A 70 -1.84 6.45 9.65
C ALA A 70 -2.58 5.26 10.29
N GLY A 71 -3.31 5.42 11.39
CA GLY A 71 -3.87 4.25 12.10
C GLY A 71 -5.07 3.60 11.39
N GLY A 72 -6.07 4.40 11.02
CA GLY A 72 -7.37 3.88 10.54
C GLY A 72 -7.44 3.68 9.04
N VAL A 73 -7.21 4.75 8.26
CA VAL A 73 -7.49 4.77 6.82
C VAL A 73 -6.51 3.91 6.01
N ARG A 74 -5.23 3.81 6.45
CA ARG A 74 -4.22 2.97 5.79
C ARG A 74 -4.48 1.48 6.01
N SER A 75 -4.95 1.09 7.20
CA SER A 75 -5.30 -0.30 7.50
C SER A 75 -6.54 -0.76 6.70
N GLU A 76 -7.53 0.12 6.51
CA GLU A 76 -8.71 -0.13 5.69
C GLU A 76 -8.38 -0.32 4.21
N SER A 77 -7.51 0.52 3.67
CA SER A 77 -7.06 0.44 2.27
C SER A 77 -6.26 -0.84 2.01
N VAL A 78 -5.32 -1.20 2.91
CA VAL A 78 -4.53 -2.44 2.79
C VAL A 78 -5.41 -3.68 2.95
N THR A 79 -6.36 -3.69 3.89
CA THR A 79 -7.28 -4.82 4.08
C THR A 79 -8.17 -5.01 2.86
N SER A 80 -8.75 -3.92 2.34
CA SER A 80 -9.59 -3.96 1.15
C SER A 80 -8.83 -4.45 -0.10
N MET A 81 -7.56 -4.06 -0.22
CA MET A 81 -6.67 -4.53 -1.30
C MET A 81 -6.38 -6.03 -1.20
N ARG A 82 -6.10 -6.53 0.01
CA ARG A 82 -5.87 -7.98 0.23
C ARG A 82 -7.13 -8.80 -0.04
N ILE A 83 -8.30 -8.29 0.31
CA ILE A 83 -9.59 -8.93 0.01
C ILE A 83 -9.82 -8.95 -1.51
N ARG A 84 -9.61 -7.82 -2.19
CA ARG A 84 -9.74 -7.74 -3.65
C ARG A 84 -8.84 -8.75 -4.36
N LEU A 85 -7.57 -8.84 -3.97
CA LEU A 85 -6.62 -9.81 -4.53
C LEU A 85 -7.06 -11.27 -4.34
N ALA A 86 -7.69 -11.59 -3.22
CA ALA A 86 -8.20 -12.94 -2.96
C ALA A 86 -9.45 -13.24 -3.81
N LEU A 87 -10.31 -12.24 -4.05
CA LEU A 87 -11.52 -12.39 -4.87
C LEU A 87 -11.18 -12.43 -6.38
N GLU A 88 -10.21 -11.65 -6.83
CA GLU A 88 -9.73 -11.66 -8.22
C GLU A 88 -8.98 -12.95 -8.59
N ALA A 89 -8.54 -13.73 -7.60
CA ALA A 89 -7.95 -15.06 -7.81
C ALA A 89 -9.00 -16.18 -7.93
N ASP A 90 -10.28 -15.87 -7.67
CA ASP A 90 -11.39 -16.79 -7.83
C ASP A 90 -11.99 -16.62 -9.24
N GLU A 91 -11.69 -17.56 -10.13
CA GLU A 91 -12.10 -17.52 -11.53
C GLU A 91 -13.62 -17.63 -11.73
N SER A 92 -14.38 -17.97 -10.67
CA SER A 92 -15.84 -18.05 -10.71
C SER A 92 -16.54 -16.71 -10.47
N LEU A 93 -15.80 -15.69 -10.04
CA LEU A 93 -16.32 -14.35 -9.73
C LEU A 93 -15.99 -13.36 -10.84
N ASP A 94 -16.97 -12.52 -11.18
CA ASP A 94 -16.76 -11.41 -12.09
C ASP A 94 -16.43 -10.09 -11.36
N GLU A 95 -16.10 -9.04 -12.12
CA GLU A 95 -15.77 -7.73 -11.55
C GLU A 95 -16.93 -7.12 -10.76
N ALA A 96 -18.19 -7.41 -11.13
CA ALA A 96 -19.37 -6.92 -10.43
C ALA A 96 -19.53 -7.62 -9.07
N ASP A 97 -19.24 -8.92 -8.99
CA ASP A 97 -19.22 -9.69 -7.75
C ASP A 97 -18.14 -9.19 -6.79
N VAL A 98 -16.92 -8.96 -7.29
CA VAL A 98 -15.81 -8.40 -6.51
C VAL A 98 -16.19 -7.04 -5.91
N GLU A 99 -16.80 -6.16 -6.71
CA GLU A 99 -17.21 -4.85 -6.23
C GLU A 99 -18.38 -4.91 -5.25
N ALA A 100 -19.31 -5.87 -5.42
CA ALA A 100 -20.41 -6.11 -4.48
C ALA A 100 -19.88 -6.53 -3.10
N VAL A 101 -18.91 -7.44 -3.05
CA VAL A 101 -18.29 -7.91 -1.79
C VAL A 101 -17.52 -6.78 -1.11
N LEU A 102 -16.75 -5.98 -1.85
CA LEU A 102 -16.01 -4.85 -1.29
C LEU A 102 -16.95 -3.75 -0.77
N ARG A 103 -18.05 -3.49 -1.47
CA ARG A 103 -19.10 -2.58 -1.00
C ARG A 103 -19.72 -3.06 0.31
N PHE A 104 -20.05 -4.35 0.40
CA PHE A 104 -20.55 -4.96 1.62
C PHE A 104 -19.54 -4.87 2.78
N HIS A 105 -18.27 -5.20 2.51
CA HIS A 105 -17.18 -5.11 3.48
C HIS A 105 -17.05 -3.70 4.09
N ARG A 106 -17.05 -2.67 3.23
CA ARG A 106 -17.01 -1.25 3.66
C ARG A 106 -18.21 -0.89 4.54
N ARG A 107 -19.41 -1.38 4.19
CA ARG A 107 -20.64 -1.15 4.96
C ARG A 107 -20.54 -1.77 6.36
N VAL A 108 -20.14 -3.04 6.47
CA VAL A 108 -19.99 -3.74 7.76
C VAL A 108 -18.96 -3.06 8.66
N ARG A 109 -17.82 -2.64 8.10
CA ARG A 109 -16.76 -1.93 8.84
C ARG A 109 -17.21 -0.58 9.38
N ARG A 110 -17.92 0.23 8.58
CA ARG A 110 -18.47 1.52 9.04
C ARG A 110 -19.47 1.35 10.18
N MET A 111 -20.29 0.30 10.15
CA MET A 111 -21.23 0.00 11.24
C MET A 111 -20.56 -0.61 12.48
N GLY A 112 -19.40 -1.27 12.34
CA GLY A 112 -18.64 -1.89 13.43
C GLY A 112 -17.63 -0.98 14.15
N ALA A 113 -17.37 0.23 13.63
CA ALA A 113 -16.39 1.18 14.16
C ALA A 113 -16.52 1.57 15.65
N PRO A 114 -17.71 1.61 16.30
CA PRO A 114 -17.78 1.98 17.72
C PRO A 114 -17.40 0.85 18.71
N ARG A 115 -17.34 -0.44 18.29
CA ARG A 115 -17.16 -1.56 19.24
C ARG A 115 -15.72 -1.75 19.74
N ARG A 116 -14.70 -1.26 19.04
CA ARG A 116 -13.27 -1.46 19.43
C ARG A 116 -12.70 -0.40 20.36
N ARG A 117 -13.35 0.76 20.53
CA ARG A 117 -12.86 1.83 21.42
C ARG A 117 -13.17 1.55 22.90
N MET A 118 -14.33 0.95 23.20
CA MET A 118 -14.73 0.63 24.58
C MET A 118 -13.97 -0.56 25.21
N ALA A 119 -13.40 -1.48 24.42
CA ALA A 119 -12.71 -2.66 24.96
C ALA A 119 -11.28 -2.38 25.47
N LEU A 120 -10.70 -1.23 25.11
CA LEU A 120 -9.33 -0.85 25.50
C LEU A 120 -9.30 0.11 26.69
N GLU A 121 -10.39 0.80 27.02
CA GLU A 121 -10.46 1.72 28.18
C GLU A 121 -10.79 1.00 29.51
N GLY A 122 -11.21 -0.27 29.48
CA GLY A 122 -11.57 -1.04 30.69
C GLY A 122 -10.46 -1.87 31.34
N GLN A 123 -9.21 -1.81 30.87
CA GLN A 123 -8.12 -2.71 31.34
C GLN A 123 -6.98 -2.02 32.11
N THR A 124 -7.11 -0.73 32.43
CA THR A 124 -6.10 0.01 33.21
C THR A 124 -6.62 0.32 34.62
N GLY A 125 -6.88 -0.72 35.41
CA GLY A 125 -7.29 -0.57 36.80
C GLY A 125 -7.15 -1.89 37.56
N GLU A 126 -6.46 -1.84 38.68
CA GLU A 126 -6.30 -2.89 39.71
C GLU A 126 -5.37 -4.08 39.40
N ARG A 127 -4.13 -3.97 39.88
CA ARG A 127 -3.38 -5.12 40.42
C ARG A 127 -3.70 -5.26 41.92
N PRO A 128 -4.25 -6.40 42.40
CA PRO A 128 -4.44 -6.60 43.82
C PRO A 128 -3.12 -6.98 44.49
N ARG A 129 -2.74 -6.26 45.56
CA ARG A 129 -1.65 -6.65 46.45
C ARG A 129 -2.08 -7.91 47.19
N ARG A 130 -1.36 -9.01 46.95
CA ARG A 130 -1.55 -10.28 47.64
C ARG A 130 -1.25 -10.09 49.13
N ARG A 131 -2.26 -10.32 49.97
CA ARG A 131 -2.09 -10.69 51.38
C ARG A 131 -1.44 -12.07 51.42
N THR A 132 -0.34 -12.19 52.14
CA THR A 132 0.10 -13.47 52.70
C THR A 132 0.11 -13.33 54.21
N SER A 133 -0.36 -14.40 54.85
CA SER A 133 -0.65 -14.61 56.27
C SER A 133 0.48 -14.29 57.22
#